data_AF-A0A9P0TSX1-F1
#
_entry.id   AF-A0A9P0TSX1-F1
#
_cell.length_a   1.000
_cell.length_b   1.000
_cell.length_c   1.000
_cell.angle_alpha   90.00
_cell.angle_beta   90.00
_cell.angle_gamma   90.00
#
_symmetry.space_group_name_H-M   'P 1'
#
loop_
_entity.id
_entity.type
_entity.pdbx_description
1 polymer ?
#
loop_
_entity_poly.entity_id
_entity_poly.type
_entity_poly.pdbx_seq_one_letter_code
_entity_poly.pdbx_strand_id
1 'polypeptide(L)'
;MAVNVDMVHNDEKDELIALCLRLATQSMRYQCSRECTTAGQVPTMLKRCVSVSKTAVQWLKAMRDAMLRLAFQVDRDGCLTLKVANVRLRSVWEVSMRIELTVEDAHESAWPCANSIGISTIVADVDVAADSLNGLIKNVPHDWGHVPRTIWKLFKYLKNKPRDDDFYGINILNMVK
;
A
#
# COMPACT_ATOMS: atom_id res chain seq x y z
N MET A 1 -24.25 21.02 10.83
CA MET A 1 -24.37 19.89 11.77
C MET A 1 -23.00 19.21 11.81
N ALA A 2 -22.33 19.13 12.96
CA ALA A 2 -21.02 18.50 13.05
C ALA A 2 -21.19 17.04 13.46
N VAL A 3 -21.06 16.11 12.49
CA VAL A 3 -21.03 14.67 12.78
C VAL A 3 -19.63 14.34 13.25
N ASN A 4 -19.48 13.97 14.53
CA ASN A 4 -18.20 13.52 15.05
C ASN A 4 -18.04 12.00 14.85
N VAL A 5 -16.83 11.58 14.49
CA VAL A 5 -16.46 10.17 14.38
C VAL A 5 -15.26 9.96 15.28
N ASP A 6 -15.50 9.31 16.42
CA ASP A 6 -14.47 9.05 17.43
C ASP A 6 -13.99 7.60 17.35
N MET A 7 -12.70 7.41 17.60
CA MET A 7 -12.14 6.07 17.78
C MET A 7 -12.25 5.70 19.26
N VAL A 8 -13.06 4.68 19.56
CA VAL A 8 -13.32 4.24 20.94
C VAL A 8 -12.18 3.33 21.46
N HIS A 9 -11.43 2.66 20.56
CA HIS A 9 -10.38 1.69 20.90
C HIS A 9 -9.02 2.17 20.42
N ASN A 10 -8.44 3.18 21.08
CA ASN A 10 -7.13 3.72 20.73
C ASN A 10 -5.95 2.91 21.32
N ASP A 11 -6.26 1.91 22.16
CA ASP A 11 -5.29 1.08 22.90
C ASP A 11 -5.00 -0.29 22.22
N GLU A 12 -5.31 -0.41 20.94
CA GLU A 12 -5.06 -1.65 20.20
C GLU A 12 -3.56 -1.96 20.15
N LYS A 13 -3.20 -3.19 20.56
CA LYS A 13 -1.80 -3.63 20.62
C LYS A 13 -1.29 -4.13 19.28
N ASP A 14 -2.19 -4.61 18.41
CA ASP A 14 -1.84 -4.99 17.05
C ASP A 14 -1.72 -3.73 16.17
N GLU A 15 -0.48 -3.39 15.81
CA GLU A 15 -0.12 -2.23 14.98
C GLU A 15 -0.91 -2.17 13.67
N LEU A 16 -1.18 -3.32 13.03
CA LEU A 16 -1.92 -3.36 11.76
C LEU A 16 -3.41 -3.11 11.98
N ILE A 17 -3.99 -3.61 13.07
CA ILE A 17 -5.38 -3.28 13.43
C ILE A 17 -5.48 -1.79 13.76
N ALA A 18 -4.55 -1.24 14.55
CA ALA A 18 -4.51 0.17 14.89
C ALA A 18 -4.43 1.06 13.63
N LEU A 19 -3.56 0.71 12.68
CA LEU A 19 -3.47 1.37 11.38
C LEU A 19 -4.78 1.27 10.60
N CYS A 20 -5.38 0.07 10.51
CA CYS A 20 -6.65 -0.13 9.81
C CYS A 20 -7.78 0.72 10.41
N LEU A 21 -7.89 0.76 11.73
CA LEU A 21 -8.87 1.57 12.44
C LEU A 21 -8.62 3.06 12.16
N ARG A 22 -7.36 3.52 12.18
CA ARG A 22 -7.01 4.93 11.91
C ARG A 22 -7.43 5.34 10.51
N LEU A 23 -7.09 4.54 9.50
CA LEU A 23 -7.47 4.78 8.11
C LEU A 23 -8.99 4.76 7.91
N ALA A 24 -9.69 3.79 8.51
CA ALA A 24 -11.14 3.70 8.43
C ALA A 24 -11.83 4.90 9.09
N THR A 25 -11.39 5.31 10.28
CA THR A 25 -11.90 6.48 10.99
C THR A 25 -11.66 7.76 10.18
N GLN A 26 -10.46 7.96 9.64
CA GLN A 26 -10.16 9.11 8.78
C GLN A 26 -11.03 9.13 7.52
N SER A 27 -11.22 7.98 6.87
CA SER A 27 -12.09 7.86 5.70
C SER A 27 -13.56 8.14 6.05
N MET A 28 -14.07 7.63 7.17
CA MET A 28 -15.43 7.96 7.64
C MET A 28 -15.60 9.44 7.98
N ARG A 29 -14.62 10.07 8.64
CA ARG A 29 -14.65 11.52 8.91
C ARG A 29 -14.76 12.31 7.61
N TYR A 30 -13.97 11.91 6.61
CA TYR A 30 -14.03 12.50 5.28
C TYR A 30 -15.43 12.37 4.67
N GLN A 31 -16.02 11.17 4.66
CA GLN A 31 -17.38 10.94 4.15
C GLN A 31 -18.46 11.75 4.90
N CYS A 32 -18.38 11.81 6.23
CA CYS A 32 -19.31 12.55 7.08
C CYS A 32 -19.22 14.08 6.87
N SER A 33 -18.00 14.61 6.66
CA SER A 33 -17.77 16.05 6.53
C SER A 33 -18.31 16.66 5.24
N ARG A 34 -18.49 15.85 4.18
CA ARG A 34 -18.76 16.34 2.83
C ARG A 34 -20.22 16.35 2.41
N GLU A 35 -21.05 15.43 2.91
CA GLU A 35 -22.30 15.09 2.22
C GLU A 35 -23.54 14.98 3.11
N CYS A 36 -23.45 15.41 4.38
CA CYS A 36 -24.58 15.43 5.31
C CYS A 36 -24.95 16.87 5.70
N THR A 37 -25.50 17.64 4.75
CA THR A 37 -25.98 19.02 5.00
C THR A 37 -27.42 19.06 5.50
N THR A 38 -28.21 18.01 5.22
CA THR A 38 -29.62 17.89 5.61
C THR A 38 -29.92 16.57 6.34
N ALA A 39 -30.94 16.56 7.20
CA ALA A 39 -31.32 15.35 7.95
C ALA A 39 -31.71 14.16 7.05
N GLY A 40 -32.25 14.43 5.85
CA GLY A 40 -32.61 13.40 4.87
C GLY A 40 -31.41 12.64 4.28
N GLN A 41 -30.19 13.17 4.39
CA GLN A 41 -28.97 12.53 3.88
C GLN A 41 -28.33 11.55 4.89
N VAL A 42 -28.78 11.55 6.15
CA VAL A 42 -28.24 10.69 7.21
C VAL A 42 -28.24 9.20 6.83
N PRO A 43 -29.31 8.62 6.23
CA PRO A 43 -29.29 7.22 5.83
C PRO A 43 -28.23 6.90 4.76
N THR A 44 -28.02 7.80 3.80
CA THR A 44 -26.99 7.64 2.75
C THR A 44 -25.59 7.73 3.35
N MET A 45 -25.36 8.67 4.25
CA MET A 45 -24.11 8.79 5.00
C MET A 45 -23.80 7.50 5.78
N LEU A 46 -24.78 6.96 6.53
CA LEU A 46 -24.61 5.72 7.28
C LEU A 46 -24.27 4.53 6.37
N LYS A 47 -24.92 4.41 5.20
CA LYS A 47 -24.60 3.36 4.21
C LYS A 47 -23.15 3.45 3.74
N ARG A 48 -22.61 4.65 3.54
CA ARG A 48 -21.20 4.85 3.16
C ARG A 48 -20.25 4.49 4.29
N CYS A 49 -20.55 4.88 5.53
CA CYS A 49 -19.73 4.46 6.68
C CYS A 49 -19.69 2.93 6.81
N VAL A 50 -20.83 2.26 6.61
CA VAL A 50 -20.88 0.78 6.58
C VAL A 50 -20.03 0.21 5.44
N SER A 51 -20.04 0.83 4.26
CA SER A 51 -19.19 0.43 3.14
C SER A 51 -17.70 0.58 3.49
N VAL A 52 -17.29 1.70 4.09
CA VAL A 52 -15.91 1.92 4.56
C VAL A 52 -15.51 0.84 5.56
N SER A 53 -16.35 0.54 6.56
CA SER A 53 -16.06 -0.52 7.54
C SER A 53 -15.82 -1.88 6.88
N LYS A 54 -16.68 -2.25 5.93
CA LYS A 54 -16.56 -3.53 5.20
C LYS A 54 -15.26 -3.58 4.41
N THR A 55 -14.94 -2.51 3.69
CA THR A 55 -13.74 -2.42 2.87
C THR A 55 -12.47 -2.43 3.73
N ALA A 56 -12.47 -1.73 4.86
CA ALA A 56 -11.38 -1.74 5.83
C ALA A 56 -11.10 -3.16 6.38
N VAL A 57 -12.15 -3.92 6.70
CA VAL A 57 -12.00 -5.33 7.12
C VAL A 57 -11.39 -6.19 6.02
N GLN A 58 -11.78 -5.98 4.75
CA GLN A 58 -11.17 -6.71 3.63
C GLN A 58 -9.71 -6.31 3.40
N TRP A 59 -9.40 -5.03 3.55
CA TRP A 59 -8.03 -4.53 3.50
C TRP A 59 -7.16 -5.15 4.58
N LEU A 60 -7.64 -5.17 5.83
CA LEU A 60 -6.94 -5.80 6.95
C LEU A 60 -6.66 -7.29 6.69
N LYS A 61 -7.63 -8.02 6.14
CA LYS A 61 -7.45 -9.43 5.73
C LYS A 61 -6.37 -9.58 4.65
N ALA A 62 -6.40 -8.74 3.63
CA ALA A 62 -5.40 -8.76 2.55
C ALA A 62 -3.99 -8.43 3.06
N MET A 63 -3.86 -7.46 3.95
CA MET A 63 -2.59 -7.11 4.59
C MET A 63 -2.07 -8.25 5.46
N ARG A 64 -2.92 -8.88 6.27
CA ARG A 64 -2.54 -10.05 7.08
C ARG A 64 -2.12 -11.24 6.23
N ASP A 65 -2.84 -11.56 5.15
CA ASP A 65 -2.43 -12.63 4.23
C ASP A 65 -1.07 -12.33 3.59
N ALA A 66 -0.81 -11.07 3.23
CA ALA A 66 0.48 -10.67 2.73
C ALA A 66 1.58 -10.81 3.80
N MET A 67 1.35 -10.41 5.05
CA MET A 67 2.33 -10.56 6.15
C MET A 67 2.69 -12.01 6.44
N LEU A 68 1.75 -12.95 6.25
CA LEU A 68 2.01 -14.38 6.42
C LEU A 68 2.91 -14.97 5.33
N ARG A 69 2.99 -14.32 4.16
CA ARG A 69 3.70 -14.83 2.98
C ARG A 69 4.98 -14.06 2.67
N LEU A 70 5.07 -12.82 3.14
CA LEU A 70 6.10 -11.87 2.78
C LEU A 70 6.78 -11.34 4.05
N ALA A 71 8.08 -11.08 3.98
CA ALA A 71 8.84 -10.53 5.08
C ALA A 71 8.66 -9.00 5.14
N PHE A 72 7.50 -8.52 5.61
CA PHE A 72 7.30 -7.11 5.91
C PHE A 72 6.72 -6.86 7.30
N GLN A 73 6.96 -5.65 7.77
CA GLN A 73 6.43 -5.11 9.02
C GLN A 73 5.79 -3.76 8.75
N VAL A 74 4.78 -3.40 9.53
CA VAL A 74 4.10 -2.11 9.45
C VAL A 74 3.74 -1.66 10.86
N ASP A 75 3.92 -0.37 11.13
CA ASP A 75 3.54 0.26 12.40
C ASP A 75 2.16 0.95 12.32
N ARG A 76 1.64 1.38 13.47
CA ARG A 76 0.40 2.18 13.60
C ARG A 76 0.38 3.46 12.77
N ASP A 77 1.56 4.05 12.55
CA ASP A 77 1.72 5.31 11.81
C ASP A 77 1.76 5.11 10.29
N GLY A 78 1.82 3.86 9.85
CA GLY A 78 1.79 3.46 8.45
C GLY A 78 3.18 3.34 7.83
N CYS A 79 4.25 3.35 8.61
CA CYS A 79 5.58 3.06 8.09
C CYS A 79 5.70 1.56 7.84
N LEU A 80 5.96 1.17 6.59
CA LEU A 80 6.09 -0.22 6.18
C LEU A 80 7.51 -0.48 5.65
N THR A 81 8.10 -1.57 6.10
CA THR A 81 9.39 -2.09 5.61
C THR A 81 9.22 -3.50 5.07
N LEU A 82 9.57 -3.74 3.81
CA LEU A 82 9.50 -5.02 3.12
C LEU A 82 10.91 -5.49 2.73
N LYS A 83 11.32 -6.66 3.19
CA LYS A 83 12.59 -7.30 2.82
C LYS A 83 12.37 -8.31 1.70
N VAL A 84 13.15 -8.19 0.63
CA VAL A 84 13.05 -9.09 -0.53
C VAL A 84 14.40 -9.69 -0.86
N ALA A 85 14.51 -11.01 -0.75
CA ALA A 85 15.69 -11.77 -1.13
C ALA A 85 15.55 -12.37 -2.55
N ASN A 86 16.49 -12.02 -3.42
CA ASN A 86 16.68 -12.62 -4.74
C ASN A 86 17.96 -13.47 -4.72
N VAL A 87 17.78 -14.77 -4.56
CA VAL A 87 18.86 -15.75 -4.41
C VAL A 87 19.75 -15.82 -5.65
N ARG A 88 19.17 -15.65 -6.85
CA ARG A 88 19.93 -15.69 -8.11
C ARG A 88 20.93 -14.54 -8.19
N LEU A 89 20.52 -13.38 -7.70
CA LEU A 89 21.35 -12.18 -7.63
C LEU A 89 22.18 -12.08 -6.36
N ARG A 90 22.10 -13.07 -5.45
CA ARG A 90 22.68 -13.01 -4.09
C ARG A 90 22.38 -11.68 -3.38
N SER A 91 21.20 -11.13 -3.66
CA SER A 91 20.83 -9.77 -3.27
C SER A 91 19.61 -9.78 -2.36
N VAL A 92 19.59 -8.85 -1.42
CA VAL A 92 18.58 -8.58 -0.40
C VAL A 92 18.39 -7.07 -0.33
N TRP A 93 17.20 -6.62 -0.67
CA TRP A 93 16.79 -5.23 -0.57
C TRP A 93 15.76 -5.05 0.53
N GLU A 94 15.75 -3.86 1.12
CA GLU A 94 14.69 -3.38 1.98
C GLU A 94 13.97 -2.22 1.29
N VAL A 95 12.68 -2.39 1.08
CA VAL A 95 11.79 -1.36 0.55
C VAL A 95 11.09 -0.72 1.74
N SER A 96 11.17 0.60 1.84
CA SER A 96 10.43 1.41 2.81
C SER A 96 9.30 2.16 2.10
N MET A 97 8.13 2.27 2.73
CA MET A 97 7.03 3.12 2.24
C MET A 97 6.20 3.64 3.40
N ARG A 98 5.39 4.68 3.14
CA ARG A 98 4.47 5.26 4.10
C ARG A 98 3.03 5.10 3.61
N ILE A 99 2.17 4.54 4.45
CA ILE A 99 0.75 4.33 4.16
C ILE A 99 -0.03 5.52 4.69
N GLU A 100 -0.66 6.26 3.78
CA GLU A 100 -1.45 7.45 4.11
C GLU A 100 -2.80 7.40 3.41
N LEU A 101 -3.80 8.05 4.00
CA LEU A 101 -5.11 8.17 3.36
C LEU A 101 -5.06 9.33 2.36
N THR A 102 -5.22 9.02 1.08
CA THR A 102 -5.19 9.99 -0.02
C THR A 102 -6.59 10.24 -0.57
N VAL A 103 -6.79 11.45 -1.06
CA VAL A 103 -7.96 11.88 -1.83
C VAL A 103 -7.43 12.56 -3.08
N GLU A 104 -7.67 11.98 -4.25
CA GLU A 104 -7.21 12.56 -5.51
C GLU A 104 -8.23 13.56 -6.05
N ASP A 105 -9.49 13.12 -6.14
CA ASP A 105 -10.58 13.97 -6.58
C ASP A 105 -11.54 14.31 -5.44
N ALA A 106 -11.99 15.57 -5.46
CA ALA A 106 -13.07 16.05 -4.60
C ALA A 106 -14.41 15.37 -4.90
N HIS A 107 -14.51 14.26 -5.62
CA HIS A 107 -15.74 13.46 -5.74
C HIS A 107 -15.52 11.99 -5.40
N GLU A 108 -14.29 11.61 -5.02
CA GLU A 108 -13.90 10.24 -4.76
C GLU A 108 -13.79 9.92 -3.27
N SER A 109 -13.87 8.63 -2.97
CA SER A 109 -13.70 8.12 -1.61
C SER A 109 -12.23 8.09 -1.23
N ALA A 110 -11.92 8.57 -0.03
CA ALA A 110 -10.57 8.49 0.50
C ALA A 110 -10.08 7.03 0.62
N TRP A 111 -8.86 6.76 0.19
CA TRP A 111 -8.28 5.42 0.10
C TRP A 111 -6.82 5.38 0.60
N PRO A 112 -6.35 4.26 1.17
CA PRO A 112 -4.96 4.12 1.63
C PRO A 112 -3.98 3.98 0.46
N CYS A 113 -3.01 4.89 0.38
CA CYS A 113 -1.97 4.94 -0.64
C CYS A 113 -0.60 4.58 -0.06
N ALA A 114 0.23 3.91 -0.87
CA ALA A 114 1.64 3.66 -0.56
C ALA A 114 2.49 4.81 -1.13
N ASN A 115 2.87 5.74 -0.27
CA ASN A 115 3.68 6.92 -0.59
C ASN A 115 5.14 6.73 -0.21
N SER A 116 6.00 7.66 -0.68
CA SER A 116 7.40 7.79 -0.26
C SER A 116 8.17 6.48 -0.37
N ILE A 117 8.05 5.79 -1.51
CA ILE A 117 8.71 4.51 -1.73
C ILE A 117 10.22 4.74 -1.86
N GLY A 118 10.95 4.19 -0.90
CA GLY A 118 12.40 4.11 -0.87
C GLY A 118 12.86 2.66 -0.99
N ILE A 119 14.11 2.50 -1.40
CA ILE A 119 14.80 1.22 -1.40
C ILE A 119 16.20 1.41 -0.85
N SER A 120 16.61 0.50 0.02
CA SER A 120 17.97 0.42 0.52
C SER A 120 18.51 -1.00 0.29
N THR A 121 19.82 -1.09 0.11
CA THR A 121 20.53 -2.34 -0.08
C THR A 121 20.99 -2.86 1.29
N ILE A 122 20.58 -4.08 1.65
CA ILE A 122 21.13 -4.78 2.83
C ILE A 122 22.38 -5.57 2.41
N VAL A 123 22.26 -6.35 1.34
CA VAL A 123 23.36 -7.06 0.66
C VAL A 123 22.97 -7.08 -0.80
N ALA A 124 23.71 -6.49 -1.75
CA ALA A 124 23.37 -6.67 -3.16
C ALA A 124 24.58 -6.62 -4.08
N ASP A 125 24.56 -7.52 -5.05
CA ASP A 125 25.44 -7.48 -6.23
C ASP A 125 24.85 -6.55 -7.32
N VAL A 126 23.58 -6.12 -7.17
CA VAL A 126 22.83 -5.35 -8.16
C VAL A 126 22.03 -4.23 -7.49
N ASP A 127 22.26 -3.01 -7.95
CA ASP A 127 21.53 -1.82 -7.49
C ASP A 127 20.15 -1.72 -8.15
N VAL A 128 19.20 -1.16 -7.40
CA VAL A 128 17.84 -0.88 -7.86
C VAL A 128 17.53 0.57 -7.54
N ALA A 129 17.25 1.37 -8.57
CA ALA A 129 16.85 2.76 -8.39
C ALA A 129 15.42 2.86 -7.84
N ALA A 130 15.20 3.79 -6.89
CA ALA A 130 13.87 4.07 -6.35
C ALA A 130 12.88 4.48 -7.45
N ASP A 131 13.32 5.23 -8.46
CA ASP A 131 12.48 5.65 -9.60
C ASP A 131 11.93 4.47 -10.40
N SER A 132 12.67 3.35 -10.48
CA SER A 132 12.17 2.13 -11.11
C SER A 132 11.00 1.53 -10.34
N LEU A 133 11.03 1.59 -9.00
CA LEU A 133 9.93 1.14 -8.16
C LEU A 133 8.72 2.07 -8.25
N ASN A 134 8.95 3.39 -8.27
CA ASN A 134 7.89 4.38 -8.45
C ASN A 134 7.21 4.23 -9.83
N GLY A 135 7.99 3.98 -10.90
CA GLY A 135 7.44 3.68 -12.22
C GLY A 135 6.59 2.41 -12.25
N LEU A 136 7.00 1.38 -11.48
CA LEU A 136 6.26 0.13 -11.39
C LEU A 136 4.88 0.31 -10.74
N ILE A 137 4.77 1.14 -9.70
CA ILE A 137 3.53 1.29 -8.93
C ILE A 137 2.56 2.32 -9.51
N LYS A 138 2.99 3.16 -10.46
CA LYS A 138 2.18 4.22 -11.09
C LYS A 138 0.82 3.76 -11.62
N ASN A 139 0.73 2.52 -12.09
CA ASN A 139 -0.49 1.96 -12.68
C ASN A 139 -1.27 1.06 -11.70
N VAL A 140 -0.96 1.08 -10.41
CA VAL A 140 -1.73 0.34 -9.40
C VAL A 140 -3.04 1.11 -9.15
N PRO A 141 -4.22 0.45 -9.20
CA PRO A 141 -5.49 1.15 -9.02
C PRO A 141 -5.57 1.91 -7.69
N HIS A 142 -6.21 3.08 -7.75
CA HIS A 142 -6.39 4.04 -6.65
C HIS A 142 -7.63 3.71 -5.84
N ASP A 143 -7.61 2.56 -5.18
CA ASP A 143 -8.69 2.07 -4.33
C ASP A 143 -8.12 1.51 -3.02
N TRP A 144 -8.99 0.99 -2.15
CA TRP A 144 -8.53 0.35 -0.92
C TRP A 144 -7.61 -0.84 -1.13
N GLY A 145 -7.61 -1.48 -2.29
CA GLY A 145 -6.68 -2.54 -2.64
C GLY A 145 -5.30 -2.05 -3.08
N HIS A 146 -5.05 -0.74 -3.15
CA HIS A 146 -3.79 -0.18 -3.63
C HIS A 146 -2.58 -0.72 -2.86
N VAL A 147 -2.53 -0.52 -1.54
CA VAL A 147 -1.37 -0.91 -0.71
C VAL A 147 -1.04 -2.41 -0.82
N PRO A 148 -1.99 -3.35 -0.63
CA PRO A 148 -1.71 -4.77 -0.81
C PRO A 148 -1.18 -5.10 -2.21
N ARG A 149 -1.77 -4.51 -3.28
CA ARG A 149 -1.30 -4.74 -4.65
C ARG A 149 0.11 -4.18 -4.86
N THR A 150 0.43 -3.02 -4.30
CA THR A 150 1.76 -2.40 -4.35
C THR A 150 2.81 -3.29 -3.69
N ILE A 151 2.56 -3.80 -2.48
CA ILE A 151 3.46 -4.73 -1.78
C ILE A 151 3.76 -5.96 -2.65
N TRP A 152 2.72 -6.60 -3.19
CA TRP A 152 2.88 -7.77 -4.05
C TRP A 152 3.63 -7.47 -5.34
N LYS A 153 3.38 -6.30 -5.95
CA LYS A 153 4.01 -5.90 -7.20
C LYS A 153 5.51 -5.67 -7.00
N LEU A 154 5.89 -4.96 -5.94
CA LEU A 154 7.28 -4.71 -5.57
C LEU A 154 8.01 -6.01 -5.22
N PHE A 155 7.38 -6.88 -4.42
CA PHE A 155 7.93 -8.20 -4.11
C PHE A 155 8.19 -9.01 -5.38
N LYS A 156 7.20 -9.14 -6.27
CA LYS A 156 7.33 -9.90 -7.51
C LYS A 156 8.41 -9.34 -8.43
N TYR A 157 8.53 -8.02 -8.52
CA TYR A 157 9.56 -7.36 -9.30
C TYR A 157 10.96 -7.67 -8.75
N LEU A 158 11.21 -7.38 -7.47
CA LEU A 158 12.53 -7.59 -6.86
C LEU A 158 12.92 -9.07 -6.80
N LYS A 159 11.96 -9.95 -6.48
CA LYS A 159 12.18 -11.40 -6.41
C LYS A 159 12.64 -12.00 -7.75
N ASN A 160 12.16 -11.44 -8.86
CA ASN A 160 12.42 -11.92 -10.21
C ASN A 160 13.30 -10.97 -11.04
N LYS A 161 13.89 -9.94 -10.43
CA LYS A 161 14.79 -9.03 -11.15
C LYS A 161 15.97 -9.85 -11.72
N PRO A 162 16.25 -9.74 -13.03
CA PRO A 162 17.43 -10.35 -13.65
C PRO A 162 18.67 -9.48 -13.41
N ARG A 163 19.88 -9.99 -13.73
CA ARG A 163 21.04 -9.09 -13.86
C ARG A 163 20.80 -8.21 -15.07
N ASP A 164 21.19 -6.95 -15.00
CA ASP A 164 21.03 -6.04 -16.13
C ASP A 164 21.87 -6.53 -17.35
N ASP A 165 22.96 -7.28 -17.11
CA ASP A 165 23.78 -7.94 -18.13
C ASP A 165 23.07 -9.10 -18.87
N ASP A 166 22.06 -9.74 -18.26
CA ASP A 166 21.34 -10.86 -18.88
C ASP A 166 20.49 -10.41 -20.09
N PHE A 167 20.15 -9.12 -20.18
CA PHE A 167 19.45 -8.54 -21.33
C PHE A 167 20.38 -8.31 -22.53
N TYR A 168 21.69 -8.14 -22.32
CA TYR A 168 22.66 -7.91 -23.39
C TYR A 168 23.15 -9.23 -24.04
N GLY A 169 23.06 -10.37 -23.34
CA GLY A 169 23.47 -11.68 -23.87
C GLY A 169 22.61 -12.23 -25.01
N ILE A 170 21.35 -11.78 -25.14
CA ILE A 170 20.43 -12.23 -26.20
C ILE A 170 20.62 -11.43 -27.49
N ASN A 171 21.08 -10.17 -27.41
CA ASN A 171 21.26 -9.32 -28.59
C ASN A 171 22.59 -9.57 -29.33
N ILE A 172 23.61 -10.11 -28.68
CA ILE A 172 24.90 -10.40 -29.35
C ILE A 172 24.84 -11.71 -30.16
N LEU A 173 24.01 -12.68 -29.75
CA LEU A 173 23.82 -13.93 -30.51
C LEU A 173 22.90 -13.80 -31.74
N ASN A 174 22.11 -12.72 -31.84
CA ASN A 174 21.24 -12.44 -32.99
C ASN A 174 21.85 -11.46 -34.01
N MET A 175 23.05 -10.92 -33.76
CA MET A 175 23.76 -10.04 -34.70
C MET A 175 24.91 -10.74 -35.46
N VAL A 176 25.14 -12.03 -35.22
CA VAL A 176 26.09 -12.85 -36.00
C VAL A 176 25.29 -13.85 -36.85
N LYS A 177 24.65 -13.35 -37.90
CA LYS A 177 24.24 -14.13 -39.07
C LYS A 177 24.44 -13.30 -40.33
#